data_AF-A0A8J6FIP8-F1
#
_entry.id   AF-A0A8J6FIP8-F1
#
_cell.length_a   1.000
_cell.length_b   1.000
_cell.length_c   1.000
_cell.angle_alpha   90.00
_cell.angle_beta   90.00
_cell.angle_gamma   90.00
#
_symmetry.space_group_name_H-M   'P 1'
#
loop_
_entity.id
_entity.type
_entity.pdbx_description
1 polymer ?
#
loop_
_entity_poly.entity_id
_entity_poly.type
_entity_poly.pdbx_seq_one_letter_code
_entity_poly.pdbx_strand_id
1 'polypeptide(L)'
;MGVIGVQLVVTMVMASVLQKIIPHYSLARWLLCNGSLYWYQHPSEDELRTLAGKQQLKGKSKKDRKYNGHIENKPLTIPKDIDLHLETKTVTEVDTLALHYFPEYQWLVDFTVAATIVYLITEAYYSLMGPSQEMNISIVWCMLVLAFAVKVLFSLTTHYFKVEDGGERSVCVTFGFFFFVKAMAILIVTENYLEFGLETGFTNFSESAVQFLQKQGLESQGPMSKLTFKLFLAVLCSLIGAFLTFPGLRLAQMHLDALSQTRETLTQFLLHINFLSPLLMVLLWVKPITKDYILNPPLGKESVAL
;
A
#
# COMPACT_ATOMS: atom_id res chain seq x y z
N MET A 1 22.89 29.36 23.93
CA MET A 1 23.72 28.88 22.81
C MET A 1 23.16 27.53 22.37
N GLY A 2 23.03 27.32 21.06
CA GLY A 2 22.03 26.46 20.41
C GLY A 2 21.96 25.03 20.92
N VAL A 3 20.88 24.74 21.66
CA VAL A 3 20.44 23.37 21.93
C VAL A 3 19.76 22.91 20.65
N ILE A 4 20.51 22.23 19.78
CA ILE A 4 19.90 21.42 18.73
C ILE A 4 19.06 20.38 19.48
N GLY A 5 17.73 20.52 19.44
CA GLY A 5 16.82 19.60 20.12
C GLY A 5 17.12 18.16 19.70
N VAL A 6 17.02 17.21 20.63
CA VAL A 6 17.37 15.79 20.40
C VAL A 6 16.71 15.24 19.13
N GLN A 7 15.48 15.68 18.85
CA GLN A 7 14.74 15.30 17.65
C GLN A 7 15.40 15.76 16.34
N LEU A 8 16.03 16.93 16.33
CA LEU A 8 16.73 17.46 15.17
C LEU A 8 18.03 16.66 14.94
N VAL A 9 18.72 16.26 16.01
CA VAL A 9 19.87 15.34 15.92
C VAL A 9 19.44 14.00 15.32
N VAL A 10 18.39 13.38 15.85
CA VAL A 10 17.84 12.11 15.34
C VAL A 10 17.48 12.24 13.86
N THR A 11 16.83 13.34 13.47
CA THR A 11 16.47 13.64 12.08
C THR A 11 17.69 13.77 11.18
N MET A 12 18.74 14.50 11.60
CA MET A 12 19.97 14.67 10.83
C MET A 12 20.76 13.37 10.67
N VAL A 13 20.83 12.57 11.74
CA VAL A 13 21.46 11.25 11.70
C VAL A 13 20.69 10.36 10.72
N MET A 14 19.36 10.28 10.84
CA MET A 14 18.55 9.47 9.93
C MET A 14 18.64 9.96 8.48
N ALA A 15 18.65 11.27 8.23
CA ALA A 15 18.86 11.81 6.89
C ALA A 15 20.24 11.39 6.31
N SER A 16 21.28 11.34 7.16
CA SER A 16 22.60 10.85 6.76
C SER A 16 22.59 9.35 6.45
N VAL A 17 21.85 8.56 7.23
CA VAL A 17 21.63 7.13 7.00
C VAL A 17 20.89 6.92 5.66
N LEU A 18 19.80 7.67 5.42
CA LEU A 18 19.06 7.61 4.16
C LEU A 18 19.98 7.90 2.96
N GLN A 19 20.84 8.92 3.06
CA GLN A 19 21.69 9.33 1.94
C GLN A 19 22.90 8.40 1.72
N LYS A 20 23.51 7.89 2.79
CA LYS A 20 24.78 7.14 2.70
C LYS A 20 24.63 5.63 2.78
N ILE A 21 23.62 5.12 3.48
CA ILE A 21 23.50 3.68 3.78
C ILE A 21 22.48 3.02 2.87
N ILE A 22 21.33 3.64 2.63
CA ILE A 22 20.23 3.03 1.85
C ILE A 22 20.60 2.70 0.39
N PRO A 23 21.45 3.47 -0.31
CA PRO A 23 21.95 3.07 -1.61
C PRO A 23 22.71 1.73 -1.61
N HIS A 24 23.31 1.35 -0.47
CA HIS A 24 24.05 0.09 -0.32
C HIS A 24 23.22 -1.01 0.34
N TYR A 25 22.39 -0.67 1.33
CA TYR A 25 21.55 -1.59 2.09
C TYR A 25 20.10 -1.14 2.03
N SER A 26 19.33 -1.75 1.14
CA SER A 26 17.90 -1.46 0.98
C SER A 26 17.09 -2.65 1.50
N LEU A 27 16.16 -2.38 2.41
CA LEU A 27 15.23 -3.38 2.91
C LEU A 27 14.27 -3.81 1.80
N ALA A 28 13.88 -2.88 0.94
CA ALA A 28 13.02 -3.17 -0.20
C ALA A 28 13.67 -4.17 -1.18
N ARG A 29 14.97 -4.00 -1.46
CA ARG A 29 15.76 -4.96 -2.25
C ARG A 29 15.84 -6.31 -1.57
N TRP A 30 16.15 -6.32 -0.28
CA TRP A 30 16.22 -7.55 0.48
C TRP A 30 14.88 -8.30 0.43
N LEU A 31 13.74 -7.62 0.59
CA LEU A 31 12.42 -8.25 0.54
C LEU A 31 12.16 -9.01 -0.77
N LEU A 32 12.60 -8.46 -1.91
CA LEU A 32 12.40 -9.08 -3.23
C LEU A 32 13.50 -10.09 -3.60
N CYS A 33 14.73 -9.88 -3.15
CA CYS A 33 15.91 -10.66 -3.57
C CYS A 33 16.42 -11.66 -2.53
N ASN A 34 15.70 -11.91 -1.42
CA ASN A 34 16.11 -12.87 -0.37
C ASN A 34 16.02 -14.35 -0.80
N GLY A 35 15.90 -14.65 -2.10
CA GLY A 35 15.85 -16.02 -2.65
C GLY A 35 14.51 -16.75 -2.47
N SER A 36 13.51 -16.13 -1.85
CA SER A 36 12.16 -16.70 -1.68
C SER A 36 11.28 -16.55 -2.93
N LEU A 37 11.53 -15.50 -3.73
CA LEU A 37 10.79 -15.23 -4.95
C LEU A 37 11.48 -15.88 -6.15
N TYR A 38 10.68 -16.62 -6.91
CA TYR A 38 11.09 -17.27 -8.15
C TYR A 38 10.29 -16.69 -9.31
N TRP A 39 10.94 -16.51 -10.44
CA TRP A 39 10.27 -16.23 -11.70
C TRP A 39 10.51 -17.38 -12.69
N TYR A 40 9.54 -17.58 -13.56
CA TYR A 40 9.63 -18.58 -14.62
C TYR A 40 10.38 -17.98 -15.80
N GLN A 41 11.51 -18.57 -16.13
CA GLN A 41 12.28 -18.16 -17.30
C GLN A 41 11.49 -18.54 -18.56
N HIS A 42 11.46 -17.64 -19.55
CA HIS A 42 10.85 -17.97 -20.83
C HIS A 42 11.59 -19.18 -21.47
N PRO A 43 10.89 -20.13 -22.08
CA PRO A 43 11.54 -21.25 -22.74
C PRO A 43 12.33 -20.73 -23.95
N SER A 44 13.54 -21.24 -24.15
CA SER A 44 14.37 -20.85 -25.30
C SER A 44 13.77 -21.35 -26.62
N GLU A 45 14.06 -20.68 -27.75
CA GLU A 45 13.60 -21.17 -29.06
C GLU A 45 14.06 -22.61 -29.33
N ASP A 46 15.24 -22.99 -28.84
CA ASP A 46 15.79 -24.33 -29.00
C ASP A 46 15.10 -25.37 -28.11
N GLU A 47 14.72 -25.04 -26.87
CA GLU A 47 13.86 -25.88 -26.04
C GLU A 47 12.48 -26.09 -26.68
N LEU A 48 11.89 -25.01 -27.20
CA LEU A 48 10.61 -25.09 -27.92
C LEU A 48 10.72 -25.97 -29.16
N ARG A 49 11.82 -25.87 -29.92
CA ARG A 49 12.07 -26.72 -31.10
C ARG A 49 12.27 -28.18 -30.73
N THR A 50 13.01 -28.48 -29.67
CA THR A 50 13.25 -29.86 -29.23
C THR A 50 11.99 -30.53 -28.70
N LEU A 51 11.17 -29.80 -27.94
CA LEU A 51 9.89 -30.30 -27.43
C LEU A 51 8.85 -30.45 -28.56
N ALA A 52 8.75 -29.48 -29.47
CA ALA A 52 7.87 -29.58 -30.65
C ALA A 52 8.29 -30.71 -31.61
N GLY A 53 9.60 -30.93 -31.79
CA GLY A 53 10.15 -32.00 -32.62
C GLY A 53 9.89 -33.40 -32.05
N LYS A 54 9.96 -33.56 -30.72
CA LYS A 54 9.55 -34.80 -30.03
C LYS A 54 8.05 -35.08 -30.19
N GLN A 55 7.22 -34.04 -30.25
CA GLN A 55 5.77 -34.20 -30.42
C GLN A 55 5.37 -34.52 -31.87
N GLN A 56 6.09 -34.01 -32.88
CA GLN A 56 5.86 -34.38 -34.29
C GLN A 56 6.18 -35.85 -34.60
N LEU A 57 7.12 -36.47 -33.86
CA LEU A 57 7.48 -37.88 -34.06
C LEU A 57 6.38 -38.88 -33.64
N LYS A 58 5.41 -38.49 -32.80
CA LYS A 58 4.30 -39.37 -32.38
C LYS A 58 3.12 -39.39 -33.36
N GLY A 59 3.13 -38.57 -34.40
CA GLY A 59 1.98 -38.48 -35.30
C GLY A 59 2.27 -37.85 -36.64
N LYS A 60 3.12 -38.49 -37.47
CA LYS A 60 2.97 -38.56 -38.94
C LYS A 60 4.13 -39.31 -39.60
N SER A 61 3.89 -40.58 -39.87
CA SER A 61 4.44 -41.21 -41.07
C SER A 61 3.72 -40.57 -42.28
N LYS A 62 4.39 -39.67 -43.02
CA LYS A 62 4.12 -39.39 -44.44
C LYS A 62 5.15 -38.42 -45.06
N LYS A 63 6.14 -39.03 -45.70
CA LYS A 63 6.52 -38.90 -47.13
C LYS A 63 6.61 -37.50 -47.76
N ASP A 64 7.84 -37.19 -48.20
CA ASP A 64 8.27 -36.38 -49.35
C ASP A 64 7.64 -35.00 -49.61
N ARG A 65 8.48 -33.95 -49.54
CA ARG A 65 8.76 -33.07 -50.68
C ARG A 65 9.93 -32.13 -50.39
N LYS A 66 11.10 -32.43 -50.97
CA LYS A 66 12.08 -31.40 -51.33
C LYS A 66 11.44 -30.54 -52.42
N TYR A 67 11.25 -29.25 -52.14
CA TYR A 67 10.99 -28.25 -53.17
C TYR A 67 11.80 -26.99 -52.88
N ASN A 68 12.70 -26.68 -53.82
CA ASN A 68 13.35 -25.42 -54.14
C ASN A 68 13.42 -24.31 -53.07
N GLY A 69 14.64 -24.08 -52.57
CA GLY A 69 15.38 -22.83 -52.81
C GLY A 69 14.86 -21.51 -52.23
N HIS A 70 13.73 -21.49 -51.52
CA HIS A 70 13.23 -20.30 -50.85
C HIS A 70 13.14 -20.60 -49.35
N ILE A 71 14.11 -20.10 -48.58
CA ILE A 71 13.98 -20.04 -47.11
C ILE A 71 12.98 -18.92 -46.83
N GLU A 72 11.69 -19.23 -46.95
CA GLU A 72 10.68 -18.43 -46.29
C GLU A 72 10.92 -18.57 -44.78
N ASN A 73 11.21 -17.46 -44.11
CA ASN A 73 11.12 -17.34 -42.64
C ASN A 73 9.64 -17.55 -42.23
N LYS A 74 9.15 -18.78 -42.34
CA LYS A 74 7.86 -19.15 -41.78
C LYS A 74 7.97 -19.03 -40.26
N PRO A 75 7.08 -18.28 -39.60
CA PRO A 75 7.11 -18.18 -38.15
C PRO A 75 7.00 -19.58 -37.56
N LEU A 76 7.87 -19.87 -36.59
CA LEU A 76 7.98 -21.16 -35.92
C LEU A 76 6.59 -21.54 -35.39
N THR A 77 5.96 -22.53 -36.01
CA THR A 77 4.59 -22.95 -35.64
C THR A 77 4.71 -24.03 -34.57
N ILE A 78 4.58 -23.62 -33.32
CA ILE A 78 4.68 -24.46 -32.14
C ILE A 78 3.28 -25.02 -31.81
N PRO A 79 3.10 -26.34 -31.66
CA PRO A 79 1.85 -26.92 -31.16
C PRO A 79 1.42 -26.32 -29.82
N LYS A 80 0.11 -26.08 -29.65
CA LYS A 80 -0.43 -25.51 -28.40
C LYS A 80 -0.36 -26.46 -27.20
N ASP A 81 -0.25 -27.76 -27.46
CA ASP A 81 -0.32 -28.82 -26.45
C ASP A 81 1.07 -29.32 -26.00
N ILE A 82 2.12 -28.49 -26.11
CA ILE A 82 3.46 -28.88 -25.63
C ILE A 82 3.48 -28.86 -24.11
N ASP A 83 3.97 -29.95 -23.52
CA ASP A 83 4.27 -30.03 -22.10
C ASP A 83 5.55 -29.24 -21.79
N LEU A 84 5.39 -27.99 -21.36
CA LEU A 84 6.47 -27.06 -21.06
C LEU A 84 6.78 -27.08 -19.56
N HIS A 85 7.90 -27.69 -19.19
CA HIS A 85 8.48 -27.50 -17.86
C HIS A 85 9.32 -26.23 -17.85
N LEU A 86 8.76 -25.15 -17.29
CA LEU A 86 9.44 -23.87 -17.15
C LEU A 86 10.50 -23.96 -16.04
N GLU A 87 11.73 -23.55 -16.34
CA GLU A 87 12.78 -23.43 -15.34
C GLU A 87 12.48 -22.26 -14.40
N THR A 88 12.59 -22.52 -13.09
CA THR A 88 12.44 -21.52 -12.05
C THR A 88 13.80 -20.93 -11.69
N LYS A 89 13.93 -19.62 -11.77
CA LYS A 89 15.14 -18.90 -11.33
C LYS A 89 14.79 -17.94 -10.20
N THR A 90 15.70 -17.82 -9.22
CA THR A 90 15.56 -16.85 -8.13
C THR A 90 15.66 -15.42 -8.66
N VAL A 91 14.83 -14.52 -8.15
CA VAL A 91 14.86 -13.09 -8.52
C VAL A 91 16.17 -12.46 -8.02
N THR A 92 16.93 -11.86 -8.94
CA THR A 92 18.17 -11.16 -8.65
C THR A 92 18.02 -9.64 -8.77
N GLU A 93 18.96 -8.87 -8.22
CA GLU A 93 18.90 -7.39 -8.27
C GLU A 93 18.81 -6.86 -9.71
N VAL A 94 19.48 -7.52 -10.67
CA VAL A 94 19.44 -7.12 -12.08
C VAL A 94 18.04 -7.26 -12.68
N ASP A 95 17.31 -8.30 -12.28
CA ASP A 95 15.94 -8.54 -12.75
C ASP A 95 14.98 -7.46 -12.20
N THR A 96 15.23 -6.99 -10.98
CA THR A 96 14.40 -5.95 -10.36
C THR A 96 14.51 -4.58 -11.01
N LEU A 97 15.65 -4.27 -11.65
CA LEU A 97 15.86 -3.01 -12.37
C LEU A 97 14.97 -2.89 -13.62
N ALA A 98 14.49 -4.00 -14.17
CA ALA A 98 13.57 -4.00 -15.31
C ALA A 98 12.13 -3.62 -14.91
N LEU A 99 11.78 -3.65 -13.61
CA LEU A 99 10.44 -3.29 -13.16
C LEU A 99 10.28 -1.76 -13.14
N HIS A 100 9.30 -1.27 -13.89
CA HIS A 100 9.04 0.16 -14.06
C HIS A 100 8.86 0.93 -12.73
N TYR A 101 8.15 0.34 -11.76
CA TYR A 101 7.85 0.96 -10.47
C TYR A 101 8.80 0.58 -9.33
N PHE A 102 9.90 -0.10 -9.65
CA PHE A 102 10.84 -0.57 -8.63
C PHE A 102 11.53 0.58 -7.88
N PRO A 103 11.99 1.67 -8.53
CA PRO A 103 12.58 2.80 -7.81
C PRO A 103 11.61 3.45 -6.80
N GLU A 104 10.33 3.62 -7.18
CA GLU A 104 9.29 4.16 -6.32
C GLU A 104 8.97 3.24 -5.15
N TYR A 105 8.88 1.93 -5.42
CA TYR A 105 8.69 0.91 -4.39
C TYR A 105 9.86 0.90 -3.40
N GLN A 106 11.09 0.89 -3.90
CA GLN A 106 12.29 0.88 -3.09
C GLN A 106 12.32 2.09 -2.16
N TRP A 107 12.12 3.29 -2.72
CA TRP A 107 12.10 4.53 -1.96
C TRP A 107 10.99 4.53 -0.90
N LEU A 108 9.77 4.12 -1.26
CA LEU A 108 8.63 4.11 -0.34
C LEU A 108 8.87 3.20 0.87
N VAL A 109 9.35 1.97 0.64
CA VAL A 109 9.60 0.99 1.70
C VAL A 109 10.76 1.47 2.59
N ASP A 110 11.89 1.83 2.00
CA ASP A 110 13.08 2.22 2.76
C ASP A 110 12.85 3.50 3.58
N PHE A 111 12.14 4.48 3.00
CA PHE A 111 11.76 5.71 3.72
C PHE A 111 10.74 5.44 4.83
N THR A 112 9.80 4.52 4.62
CA THR A 112 8.82 4.13 5.66
C THR A 112 9.50 3.48 6.86
N VAL A 113 10.49 2.60 6.62
CA VAL A 113 11.28 1.99 7.69
C VAL A 113 12.06 3.05 8.46
N ALA A 114 12.74 3.96 7.76
CA ALA A 114 13.47 5.05 8.39
C ALA A 114 12.56 5.97 9.23
N ALA A 115 11.40 6.36 8.68
CA ALA A 115 10.41 7.18 9.39
C ALA A 115 9.85 6.44 10.62
N THR A 116 9.62 5.13 10.53
CA THR A 116 9.16 4.31 11.66
C THR A 116 10.22 4.27 12.76
N ILE A 117 11.50 4.10 12.42
CA ILE A 117 12.59 4.12 13.40
C ILE A 117 12.68 5.51 14.07
N VAL A 118 12.59 6.60 13.30
CA VAL A 118 12.57 7.96 13.86
C VAL A 118 11.40 8.15 14.81
N TYR A 119 10.21 7.67 14.44
CA TYR A 119 9.02 7.72 15.26
C TYR A 119 9.20 6.95 16.57
N LEU A 120 9.66 5.69 16.51
CA LEU A 120 9.89 4.86 17.70
C LEU A 120 10.93 5.45 18.65
N ILE A 121 12.06 5.97 18.12
CA ILE A 121 13.08 6.63 18.93
C ILE A 121 12.50 7.89 19.59
N THR A 122 11.72 8.66 18.85
CA THR A 122 11.10 9.89 19.36
C THR A 122 10.08 9.56 20.45
N GLU A 123 9.24 8.55 20.26
CA GLU A 123 8.26 8.10 21.26
C GLU A 123 8.95 7.57 22.52
N ALA A 124 10.01 6.77 22.36
CA ALA A 124 10.83 6.32 23.49
C ALA A 124 11.43 7.51 24.25
N TYR A 125 11.94 8.52 23.55
CA TYR A 125 12.45 9.75 24.16
C TYR A 125 11.36 10.51 24.94
N TYR A 126 10.17 10.68 24.37
CA TYR A 126 9.04 11.31 25.07
C TYR A 126 8.62 10.53 26.32
N SER A 127 8.57 9.20 26.23
CA SER A 127 8.18 8.34 27.36
C SER A 127 9.16 8.40 28.54
N LEU A 128 10.45 8.61 28.26
CA LEU A 128 11.51 8.61 29.27
C LEU A 128 11.77 10.00 29.85
N MET A 129 11.72 11.06 29.04
CA MET A 129 12.12 12.40 29.46
C MET A 129 10.96 13.37 29.71
N GLY A 130 9.73 13.04 29.28
CA GLY A 130 8.55 13.90 29.44
C GLY A 130 8.72 15.36 28.96
N PRO A 131 9.34 15.65 27.80
CA PRO A 131 9.55 17.02 27.34
C PRO A 131 8.21 17.64 26.90
N SER A 132 7.84 18.78 27.50
CA SER A 132 6.51 19.39 27.33
C SER A 132 6.44 20.55 26.33
N GLN A 133 7.57 21.02 25.77
CA GLN A 133 7.62 22.23 24.93
C GLN A 133 8.20 22.02 23.51
N GLU A 134 8.39 20.79 23.05
CA GLU A 134 8.94 20.51 21.70
C GLU A 134 7.86 19.98 20.75
N MET A 135 7.79 20.55 19.54
CA MET A 135 6.97 20.03 18.44
C MET A 135 7.56 18.69 17.97
N ASN A 136 6.76 17.63 17.95
CA ASN A 136 7.21 16.30 17.56
C ASN A 136 7.55 16.23 16.06
N ILE A 137 8.83 16.33 15.72
CA ILE A 137 9.34 16.29 14.34
C ILE A 137 9.04 14.93 13.67
N SER A 138 8.89 13.85 14.44
CA SER A 138 8.61 12.52 13.86
C SER A 138 7.25 12.46 13.16
N ILE A 139 6.29 13.28 13.56
CA ILE A 139 5.00 13.43 12.86
C ILE A 139 5.21 13.96 11.44
N VAL A 140 6.18 14.86 11.22
CA VAL A 140 6.52 15.36 9.89
C VAL A 140 7.02 14.23 9.00
N TRP A 141 7.84 13.32 9.53
CA TRP A 141 8.30 12.13 8.81
C TRP A 141 7.13 11.22 8.43
N CYS A 142 6.20 10.96 9.34
CA CYS A 142 4.98 10.20 9.04
C CYS A 142 4.14 10.88 7.95
N MET A 143 3.98 12.20 8.01
CA MET A 143 3.27 12.96 6.97
C MET A 143 3.96 12.88 5.61
N LEU A 144 5.29 12.86 5.56
CA LEU A 144 6.05 12.64 4.32
C LEU A 144 5.85 11.24 3.76
N VAL A 145 5.81 10.20 4.61
CA VAL A 145 5.47 8.82 4.19
C VAL A 145 4.09 8.79 3.53
N LEU A 146 3.09 9.40 4.19
CA LEU A 146 1.73 9.50 3.65
C LEU A 146 1.70 10.24 2.31
N ALA A 147 2.44 11.36 2.18
CA ALA A 147 2.53 12.10 0.93
C ALA A 147 3.17 11.27 -0.20
N PHE A 148 4.23 10.50 0.09
CA PHE A 148 4.83 9.59 -0.88
C PHE A 148 3.88 8.46 -1.27
N ALA A 149 3.15 7.88 -0.32
CA ALA A 149 2.14 6.86 -0.60
C ALA A 149 1.04 7.40 -1.52
N VAL A 150 0.48 8.59 -1.23
CA VAL A 150 -0.54 9.24 -2.07
C VAL A 150 0.01 9.57 -3.46
N LYS A 151 1.26 10.05 -3.57
CA LYS A 151 1.92 10.29 -4.86
C LYS A 151 2.01 9.00 -5.68
N VAL A 152 2.42 7.88 -5.08
CA VAL A 152 2.54 6.59 -5.77
C VAL A 152 1.17 6.08 -6.21
N LEU A 153 0.17 6.15 -5.32
CA LEU A 153 -1.22 5.79 -5.63
C LEU A 153 -1.81 6.62 -6.77
N PHE A 154 -1.54 7.93 -6.79
CA PHE A 154 -1.95 8.81 -7.88
C PHE A 154 -1.25 8.44 -9.21
N SER A 155 0.05 8.16 -9.17
CA SER A 155 0.84 7.74 -10.34
C SER A 155 0.28 6.44 -10.95
N LEU A 156 0.01 5.44 -10.10
CA LEU A 156 -0.61 4.17 -10.48
C LEU A 156 -1.99 4.39 -11.10
N THR A 157 -2.85 5.16 -10.43
CA THR A 157 -4.20 5.46 -10.93
C THR A 157 -4.14 6.15 -12.30
N THR A 158 -3.23 7.11 -12.48
CA THR A 158 -3.05 7.80 -13.75
C THR A 158 -2.66 6.83 -14.88
N HIS A 159 -1.89 5.78 -14.58
CA HIS A 159 -1.55 4.76 -15.57
C HIS A 159 -2.78 3.97 -16.03
N TYR A 160 -3.62 3.49 -15.11
CA TYR A 160 -4.90 2.82 -15.45
C TYR A 160 -5.83 3.76 -16.24
N PHE A 161 -5.81 5.06 -15.93
CA PHE A 161 -6.60 6.04 -16.67
C PHE A 161 -6.06 6.35 -18.06
N LYS A 162 -4.83 5.96 -18.42
CA LYS A 162 -4.29 6.15 -19.78
C LYS A 162 -4.63 5.02 -20.74
N VAL A 163 -5.07 3.87 -20.24
CA VAL A 163 -5.48 2.73 -21.06
C VAL A 163 -6.65 3.16 -21.96
N GLU A 164 -6.65 2.70 -23.22
CA GLU A 164 -7.64 3.07 -24.25
C GLU A 164 -9.04 2.56 -23.91
N ASP A 165 -9.14 1.43 -23.22
CA ASP A 165 -10.40 0.86 -22.75
C ASP A 165 -10.98 1.69 -21.58
N GLY A 166 -12.12 2.32 -21.81
CA GLY A 166 -12.81 3.17 -20.83
C GLY A 166 -13.35 2.43 -19.59
N GLY A 167 -13.30 1.09 -19.58
CA GLY A 167 -13.79 0.25 -18.49
C GLY A 167 -13.09 0.54 -17.16
N GLU A 168 -11.76 0.63 -17.15
CA GLU A 168 -10.98 0.87 -15.94
C GLU A 168 -11.32 2.22 -15.29
N ARG A 169 -11.45 3.26 -16.11
CA ARG A 169 -11.84 4.61 -15.65
C ARG A 169 -13.20 4.59 -14.98
N SER A 170 -14.17 3.91 -15.60
CA SER A 170 -15.53 3.83 -15.07
C SER A 170 -15.57 3.13 -13.71
N VAL A 171 -14.84 2.01 -13.54
CA VAL A 171 -14.75 1.28 -12.28
C VAL A 171 -14.18 2.17 -11.18
N CYS A 172 -13.07 2.87 -11.44
CA CYS A 172 -12.45 3.75 -10.44
C CYS A 172 -13.38 4.89 -10.02
N VAL A 173 -14.10 5.52 -10.96
CA VAL A 173 -15.08 6.57 -10.65
C VAL A 173 -16.26 6.04 -9.84
N THR A 174 -16.80 4.87 -10.21
CA THR A 174 -17.90 4.23 -9.46
C THR A 174 -17.50 3.91 -8.03
N PHE A 175 -16.31 3.33 -7.82
CA PHE A 175 -15.81 3.06 -6.47
C PHE A 175 -15.50 4.36 -5.70
N GLY A 176 -15.01 5.40 -6.36
CA GLY A 176 -14.86 6.74 -5.76
C GLY A 176 -16.18 7.26 -5.19
N PHE A 177 -17.27 7.17 -5.97
CA PHE A 177 -18.60 7.56 -5.50
C PHE A 177 -19.11 6.66 -4.36
N PHE A 178 -18.88 5.34 -4.45
CA PHE A 178 -19.21 4.41 -3.37
C PHE A 178 -18.49 4.77 -2.06
N PHE A 179 -17.19 5.06 -2.11
CA PHE A 179 -16.42 5.50 -0.95
C PHE A 179 -16.84 6.87 -0.44
N PHE A 180 -17.28 7.78 -1.31
CA PHE A 180 -17.86 9.07 -0.90
C PHE A 180 -19.11 8.87 -0.04
N VAL A 181 -20.07 8.07 -0.52
CA VAL A 181 -21.31 7.78 0.22
C VAL A 181 -21.00 7.08 1.54
N LYS A 182 -20.09 6.11 1.53
CA LYS A 182 -19.64 5.41 2.75
C LYS A 182 -18.99 6.37 3.74
N ALA A 183 -18.09 7.25 3.28
CA ALA A 183 -17.43 8.24 4.13
C ALA A 183 -18.44 9.23 4.73
N MET A 184 -19.40 9.71 3.94
CA MET A 184 -20.48 10.58 4.44
C MET A 184 -21.32 9.88 5.51
N ALA A 185 -21.72 8.63 5.29
CA ALA A 185 -22.48 7.87 6.28
C ALA A 185 -21.70 7.72 7.60
N ILE A 186 -20.41 7.43 7.53
CA ILE A 186 -19.54 7.28 8.71
C ILE A 186 -19.32 8.63 9.43
N LEU A 187 -19.07 9.71 8.70
CA LEU A 187 -18.79 11.04 9.28
C LEU A 187 -20.02 11.71 9.90
N ILE A 188 -21.23 11.27 9.54
CA ILE A 188 -22.48 11.70 10.18
C ILE A 188 -22.66 11.04 11.56
N VAL A 189 -22.12 9.83 11.76
CA VAL A 189 -22.17 9.15 13.06
C VAL A 189 -21.50 10.02 14.13
N THR A 190 -22.16 10.13 15.28
CA THR A 190 -21.67 10.95 16.39
C THR A 190 -20.42 10.34 17.02
N GLU A 191 -19.57 11.20 17.58
CA GLU A 191 -18.32 10.77 18.24
C GLU A 191 -18.55 9.92 19.49
N ASN A 192 -19.80 9.78 19.96
CA ASN A 192 -20.16 8.89 21.06
C ASN A 192 -19.98 7.41 20.69
N TYR A 193 -20.12 7.07 19.41
CA TYR A 193 -19.97 5.69 18.93
C TYR A 193 -18.61 5.43 18.27
N LEU A 194 -18.05 6.42 17.58
CA LEU A 194 -16.78 6.32 16.86
C LEU A 194 -15.74 7.28 17.43
N GLU A 195 -14.56 6.76 17.76
CA GLU A 195 -13.47 7.54 18.36
C GLU A 195 -12.62 8.25 17.31
N PHE A 196 -13.24 9.14 16.52
CA PHE A 196 -12.53 9.93 15.51
C PHE A 196 -11.83 11.16 16.07
N GLY A 197 -12.38 11.79 17.12
CA GLY A 197 -11.85 13.04 17.70
C GLY A 197 -11.87 14.23 16.73
N LEU A 198 -12.76 14.19 15.74
CA LEU A 198 -12.86 15.14 14.64
C LEU A 198 -13.41 16.49 15.11
N GLU A 199 -14.35 16.50 16.05
CA GLU A 199 -14.96 17.70 16.63
C GLU A 199 -13.94 18.44 17.48
N THR A 200 -13.24 17.75 18.38
CA THR A 200 -12.14 18.32 19.17
C THR A 200 -11.00 18.82 18.28
N GLY A 201 -10.63 18.05 17.26
CA GLY A 201 -9.64 18.48 16.27
C GLY A 201 -10.07 19.73 15.52
N PHE A 202 -11.33 19.79 15.09
CA PHE A 202 -11.89 20.94 14.40
C PHE A 202 -11.97 22.18 15.29
N THR A 203 -12.36 22.06 16.56
CA THR A 203 -12.41 23.20 17.48
C THR A 203 -11.02 23.76 17.72
N ASN A 204 -10.03 22.90 17.97
CA ASN A 204 -8.64 23.31 18.18
C ASN A 204 -8.05 23.99 16.94
N PHE A 205 -8.32 23.44 15.75
CA PHE A 205 -7.90 24.04 14.48
C PHE A 205 -8.57 25.39 14.24
N SER A 206 -9.89 25.48 14.43
CA SER A 206 -10.65 26.71 14.20
C SER A 206 -10.20 27.83 15.14
N GLU A 207 -10.01 27.52 16.43
CA GLU A 207 -9.49 28.47 17.42
C GLU A 207 -8.08 28.96 17.04
N SER A 208 -7.18 28.04 16.69
CA SER A 208 -5.81 28.38 16.26
C SER A 208 -5.80 29.25 15.00
N ALA A 209 -6.68 28.94 14.03
CA ALA A 209 -6.80 29.69 12.79
C ALA A 209 -7.36 31.11 13.02
N VAL A 210 -8.34 31.28 13.92
CA VAL A 210 -8.86 32.59 14.31
C VAL A 210 -7.76 33.43 14.96
N GLN A 211 -7.00 32.86 15.89
CA GLN A 211 -5.87 33.57 16.52
C GLN A 211 -4.80 33.99 15.49
N PHE A 212 -4.51 33.15 14.50
CA PHE A 212 -3.60 33.49 13.41
C PHE A 212 -4.13 34.62 12.53
N LEU A 213 -5.41 34.57 12.13
CA LEU A 213 -6.04 35.59 11.30
C LEU A 213 -6.13 36.95 12.02
N GLN A 214 -6.44 36.95 13.32
CA GLN A 214 -6.42 38.16 14.15
C GLN A 214 -5.03 38.80 14.18
N LYS A 215 -3.96 38.01 14.30
CA LYS A 215 -2.57 38.52 14.20
C LYS A 215 -2.24 39.11 12.83
N GLN A 216 -2.91 38.67 11.78
CA GLN A 216 -2.79 39.21 10.41
C GLN A 216 -3.76 40.38 10.15
N GLY A 217 -4.52 40.83 11.15
CA GLY A 217 -5.45 41.95 11.03
C GLY A 217 -6.76 41.63 10.30
N LEU A 218 -7.07 40.34 10.10
CA LEU A 218 -8.30 39.88 9.47
C LEU A 218 -9.29 39.41 10.54
N GLU A 219 -10.39 40.14 10.74
CA GLU A 219 -11.51 39.68 11.56
C GLU A 219 -12.40 38.73 10.75
N SER A 220 -12.38 37.44 11.10
CA SER A 220 -13.23 36.42 10.47
C SER A 220 -13.90 35.57 11.56
N GLN A 221 -15.19 35.24 11.38
CA GLN A 221 -16.00 34.44 12.31
C GLN A 221 -15.68 32.92 12.26
N GLY A 222 -14.42 32.58 12.02
CA GLY A 222 -13.95 31.21 11.83
C GLY A 222 -13.90 30.80 10.36
N PRO A 223 -12.92 29.99 9.94
CA PRO A 223 -12.63 29.76 8.53
C PRO A 223 -13.60 28.83 7.79
N MET A 224 -14.41 28.02 8.48
CA MET A 224 -15.26 27.00 7.85
C MET A 224 -16.39 26.49 8.77
N SER A 225 -17.52 26.04 8.22
CA SER A 225 -18.56 25.33 8.99
C SER A 225 -18.17 23.87 9.27
N LYS A 226 -18.68 23.26 10.36
CA LYS A 226 -18.47 21.84 10.69
C LYS A 226 -18.91 20.90 9.56
N LEU A 227 -20.02 21.22 8.89
CA LEU A 227 -20.54 20.43 7.78
C LEU A 227 -19.62 20.48 6.56
N THR A 228 -19.15 21.67 6.21
CA THR A 228 -18.19 21.86 5.11
C THR A 228 -16.89 21.11 5.39
N PHE A 229 -16.44 21.07 6.64
CA PHE A 229 -15.25 20.32 7.05
C PHE A 229 -15.44 18.81 6.85
N LYS A 230 -16.57 18.26 7.32
CA LYS A 230 -16.92 16.86 7.10
C LYS A 230 -17.06 16.53 5.60
N LEU A 231 -17.64 17.43 4.80
CA LEU A 231 -17.77 17.26 3.35
C LEU A 231 -16.39 17.21 2.67
N PHE A 232 -15.48 18.12 3.03
CA PHE A 232 -14.12 18.11 2.49
C PHE A 232 -13.39 16.82 2.84
N LEU A 233 -13.51 16.36 4.09
CA LEU A 233 -12.94 15.08 4.51
C LEU A 233 -13.54 13.89 3.74
N ALA A 234 -14.85 13.89 3.50
CA ALA A 234 -15.51 12.87 2.70
C ALA A 234 -15.00 12.82 1.25
N VAL A 235 -14.75 13.99 0.64
CA VAL A 235 -14.14 14.09 -0.70
C VAL A 235 -12.72 13.53 -0.70
N LEU A 236 -11.90 13.86 0.31
CA LEU A 236 -10.55 13.27 0.43
C LEU A 236 -10.60 11.75 0.61
N CYS A 237 -11.51 11.23 1.44
CA CYS A 237 -11.71 9.78 1.61
C CYS A 237 -12.16 9.11 0.31
N SER A 238 -13.04 9.76 -0.45
CA SER A 238 -13.48 9.30 -1.78
C SER A 238 -12.32 9.22 -2.77
N LEU A 239 -11.47 10.25 -2.82
CA LEU A 239 -10.28 10.28 -3.67
C LEU A 239 -9.29 9.16 -3.30
N ILE A 240 -8.98 9.01 -2.01
CA ILE A 240 -8.09 7.94 -1.52
C ILE A 240 -8.69 6.56 -1.82
N GLY A 241 -9.99 6.38 -1.59
CA GLY A 241 -10.70 5.14 -1.91
C GLY A 241 -10.67 4.80 -3.41
N ALA A 242 -10.85 5.80 -4.28
CA ALA A 242 -10.72 5.64 -5.72
C ALA A 242 -9.31 5.16 -6.11
N PHE A 243 -8.26 5.78 -5.55
CA PHE A 243 -6.88 5.38 -5.82
C PHE A 243 -6.53 3.99 -5.29
N LEU A 244 -7.17 3.56 -4.21
CA LEU A 244 -6.99 2.21 -3.64
C LEU A 244 -7.82 1.13 -4.35
N THR A 245 -8.71 1.48 -5.28
CA THR A 245 -9.61 0.50 -5.92
C THR A 245 -8.83 -0.57 -6.68
N PHE A 246 -7.96 -0.19 -7.63
CA PHE A 246 -7.17 -1.17 -8.38
C PHE A 246 -6.14 -1.93 -7.54
N PRO A 247 -5.33 -1.25 -6.69
CA PRO A 247 -4.45 -1.94 -5.75
C PRO A 247 -5.23 -2.92 -4.86
N GLY A 248 -6.41 -2.54 -4.37
CA GLY A 248 -7.26 -3.37 -3.53
C GLY A 248 -7.79 -4.61 -4.24
N LEU A 249 -8.27 -4.47 -5.49
CA LEU A 249 -8.70 -5.62 -6.30
C LEU A 249 -7.55 -6.58 -6.58
N ARG A 250 -6.36 -6.05 -6.90
CA ARG A 250 -5.17 -6.86 -7.15
C ARG A 250 -4.66 -7.56 -5.88
N LEU A 251 -4.72 -6.88 -4.73
CA LEU A 251 -4.40 -7.46 -3.43
C LEU A 251 -5.38 -8.60 -3.08
N ALA A 252 -6.68 -8.42 -3.36
CA ALA A 252 -7.68 -9.45 -3.14
C ALA A 252 -7.44 -10.69 -4.02
N GLN A 253 -7.12 -10.50 -5.30
CA GLN A 253 -6.74 -11.60 -6.20
C GLN A 253 -5.48 -12.32 -5.70
N MET A 254 -4.43 -11.56 -5.38
CA MET A 254 -3.19 -12.12 -4.83
C MET A 254 -3.42 -12.93 -3.56
N HIS A 255 -4.33 -12.48 -2.68
CA HIS A 255 -4.69 -13.21 -1.47
C HIS A 255 -5.41 -14.54 -1.78
N LEU A 256 -6.38 -14.52 -2.72
CA LEU A 256 -7.07 -15.73 -3.16
C LEU A 256 -6.12 -16.73 -3.81
N ASP A 257 -5.21 -16.26 -4.66
CA ASP A 257 -4.19 -17.09 -5.31
C ASP A 257 -3.27 -17.72 -4.26
N ALA A 258 -2.78 -16.93 -3.31
CA ALA A 258 -1.93 -17.42 -2.22
C ALA A 258 -2.65 -18.50 -1.38
N LEU A 259 -3.93 -18.30 -1.06
CA LEU A 259 -4.71 -19.27 -0.30
C LEU A 259 -4.93 -20.58 -1.09
N SER A 260 -5.18 -20.47 -2.41
CA SER A 260 -5.42 -21.63 -3.27
C SER A 260 -4.18 -22.49 -3.50
N GLN A 261 -3.00 -21.87 -3.53
CA GLN A 261 -1.73 -22.55 -3.83
C GLN A 261 -1.02 -23.05 -2.56
N THR A 262 -1.33 -22.49 -1.39
CA THR A 262 -0.71 -22.89 -0.11
C THR A 262 -1.29 -24.21 0.40
N ARG A 263 -0.41 -25.17 0.71
CA ARG A 263 -0.78 -26.47 1.30
C ARG A 263 -0.56 -26.57 2.81
N GLU A 264 0.24 -25.68 3.38
CA GLU A 264 0.59 -25.68 4.80
C GLU A 264 -0.49 -25.01 5.65
N THR A 265 -0.94 -25.69 6.71
CA THR A 265 -2.03 -25.24 7.58
C THR A 265 -1.68 -23.97 8.37
N LEU A 266 -0.44 -23.84 8.83
CA LEU A 266 0.03 -22.66 9.56
C LEU A 266 0.00 -21.43 8.65
N THR A 267 0.51 -21.54 7.43
CA THR A 267 0.55 -20.44 6.45
C THR A 267 -0.86 -20.03 6.04
N GLN A 268 -1.78 -20.98 5.84
CA GLN A 268 -3.20 -20.68 5.63
C GLN A 268 -3.84 -19.93 6.81
N PHE A 269 -3.57 -20.37 8.04
CA PHE A 269 -4.07 -19.68 9.24
C PHE A 269 -3.55 -18.23 9.33
N LEU A 270 -2.25 -18.02 9.05
CA LEU A 270 -1.67 -16.68 9.00
C LEU A 270 -2.29 -15.81 7.90
N LEU A 271 -2.60 -16.38 6.73
CA LEU A 271 -3.30 -15.67 5.66
C LEU A 271 -4.69 -15.22 6.12
N HIS A 272 -5.45 -16.07 6.79
CA HIS A 272 -6.76 -15.70 7.34
C HIS A 272 -6.66 -14.58 8.39
N ILE A 273 -5.67 -14.64 9.28
CA ILE A 273 -5.39 -13.55 10.22
C ILE A 273 -5.05 -12.26 9.47
N ASN A 274 -4.19 -12.34 8.46
CA ASN A 274 -3.80 -11.17 7.66
C ASN A 274 -5.03 -10.52 7.00
N PHE A 275 -5.93 -11.32 6.42
CA PHE A 275 -7.19 -10.84 5.83
C PHE A 275 -8.11 -10.18 6.87
N LEU A 276 -8.19 -10.73 8.08
CA LEU A 276 -9.04 -10.20 9.15
C LEU A 276 -8.44 -8.98 9.86
N SER A 277 -7.12 -8.81 9.83
CA SER A 277 -6.42 -7.76 10.58
C SER A 277 -6.91 -6.33 10.33
N PRO A 278 -7.25 -5.90 9.09
CA PRO A 278 -7.77 -4.55 8.87
C PRO A 278 -9.15 -4.35 9.50
N LEU A 279 -9.97 -5.41 9.58
CA LEU A 279 -11.26 -5.37 10.26
C LEU A 279 -11.07 -5.16 11.76
N LEU A 280 -10.15 -5.91 12.38
CA LEU A 280 -9.81 -5.73 13.80
C LEU A 280 -9.37 -4.30 14.09
N MET A 281 -8.54 -3.72 13.22
CA MET A 281 -8.11 -2.32 13.35
C MET A 281 -9.28 -1.33 13.26
N VAL A 282 -10.25 -1.55 12.35
CA VAL A 282 -11.44 -0.68 12.27
C VAL A 282 -12.34 -0.85 13.50
N LEU A 283 -12.48 -2.06 14.03
CA LEU A 283 -13.27 -2.33 15.24
C LEU A 283 -12.72 -1.62 16.48
N LEU A 284 -11.40 -1.43 16.56
CA LEU A 284 -10.77 -0.68 17.66
C LEU A 284 -11.18 0.80 17.71
N TRP A 285 -11.71 1.36 16.63
CA TRP A 285 -12.22 2.75 16.60
C TRP A 285 -13.67 2.87 17.09
N VAL A 286 -14.33 1.73 17.34
CA VAL A 286 -15.70 1.69 17.85
C VAL A 286 -15.65 1.73 19.37
N LYS A 287 -16.05 2.87 19.95
CA LYS A 287 -15.98 3.12 21.40
C LYS A 287 -16.57 2.01 22.27
N PRO A 288 -17.79 1.49 22.03
CA PRO A 288 -18.33 0.44 22.88
C PRO A 288 -17.49 -0.84 22.84
N ILE A 289 -16.86 -1.16 21.70
CA ILE A 289 -15.98 -2.34 21.60
C ILE A 289 -14.72 -2.10 22.44
N THR A 290 -14.06 -0.97 22.26
CA THR A 290 -12.77 -0.70 22.91
C THR A 290 -12.92 -0.35 24.39
N LYS A 291 -13.88 0.49 24.75
CA LYS A 291 -14.06 0.98 26.12
C LYS A 291 -14.83 0.00 27.00
N ASP A 292 -15.89 -0.61 26.49
CA ASP A 292 -16.75 -1.45 27.31
C ASP A 292 -16.28 -2.91 27.33
N TYR A 293 -15.68 -3.44 26.26
CA TYR A 293 -15.22 -4.83 26.25
C TYR A 293 -13.71 -5.01 26.54
N ILE A 294 -12.84 -4.10 26.06
CA ILE A 294 -11.38 -4.26 26.22
C ILE A 294 -10.87 -3.55 27.48
N LEU A 295 -11.24 -2.28 27.68
CA LEU A 295 -10.72 -1.47 28.79
C LEU A 295 -11.49 -1.69 30.12
N ASN A 296 -12.82 -1.81 30.06
CA ASN A 296 -13.67 -2.03 31.23
C ASN A 296 -14.58 -3.25 31.05
N PRO A 297 -14.02 -4.46 30.89
CA PRO A 297 -14.83 -5.66 30.67
C PRO A 297 -15.88 -5.79 31.79
N PRO A 298 -17.18 -5.95 31.47
CA PRO A 298 -18.23 -6.12 32.46
C PRO A 298 -18.11 -7.50 33.09
N LEU A 299 -17.13 -7.66 33.97
CA LEU A 299 -16.99 -8.78 34.88
C LEU A 299 -18.05 -8.64 35.98
N GLY A 300 -19.31 -8.87 35.60
CA GLY A 300 -20.40 -9.20 36.51
C GLY A 300 -21.07 -8.04 37.27
N LYS A 301 -20.90 -6.78 36.89
CA LYS A 301 -21.73 -5.69 37.44
C LYS A 301 -22.24 -4.75 36.36
N GLU A 302 -23.57 -4.70 36.31
CA GLU A 302 -24.44 -3.79 35.56
C GLU A 302 -24.79 -4.21 34.12
N SER A 303 -26.03 -4.66 33.98
CA SER A 303 -26.75 -4.80 32.72
C SER A 303 -26.84 -3.44 32.03
N VAL A 304 -26.22 -3.34 30.86
CA VAL A 304 -26.38 -2.20 29.95
C VAL A 304 -27.85 -2.09 29.57
N ALA A 305 -28.50 -0.99 29.93
CA ALA A 305 -29.82 -0.65 29.41
C ALA A 305 -29.67 -0.20 27.95
N LEU A 306 -30.42 -0.86 27.07
CA LEU A 306 -30.52 -0.61 25.62
C LEU A 306 -30.99 0.82 25.31
#